data_AF-A0A0N5AJZ7-F1
#
_entry.id   AF-A0A0N5AJZ7-F1
#
_cell.length_a   1.000
_cell.length_b   1.000
_cell.length_c   1.000
_cell.angle_alpha   90.00
_cell.angle_beta   90.00
_cell.angle_gamma   90.00
#
_symmetry.space_group_name_H-M   'P 1'
#
loop_
_entity.id
_entity.type
_entity.pdbx_description
1 polymer ?
#
loop_
_entity_poly.entity_id
_entity_poly.type
_entity_poly.pdbx_seq_one_letter_code
_entity_poly.pdbx_strand_id
1 'polypeptide(L)'
;MSNCATNNEHLETHSQHKNVENEWDEKYGDESNWEVCSAYDHDKKFDPEEYLKGFYKTASEDTAMRIVLFFLPGFVYYLPEKIRTLLDLGAGPTVYVPIVFRNRALNIYTSDYAEANRQNLQLWYCNKNRFRWLEICQWIASIEFSSQLPDDMQNAAREKLRAILKVNVHQQNVIQGVHCCCNCNPDNEVPRQFQVVTTIFCLEYACETLNEYQNAVKNTVELIEPNGYLVGFLDNFK
;
A
#
# COMPACT_ATOMS: atom_id res chain seq x y z
N MET A 1 0.79 16.35 1.29
CA MET A 1 2.20 16.11 1.71
C MET A 1 2.44 14.65 2.10
N SER A 2 3.16 13.90 1.25
CA SER A 2 3.57 12.51 1.46
C SER A 2 5.08 12.43 1.76
N ASN A 3 5.49 11.53 2.65
CA ASN A 3 6.91 11.28 2.89
C ASN A 3 7.51 10.64 1.64
N CYS A 4 8.39 11.35 0.94
CA CYS A 4 9.21 10.75 -0.12
C CYS A 4 10.63 10.61 0.43
N ALA A 5 11.13 9.38 0.51
CA ALA A 5 12.57 9.20 0.73
C ALA A 5 13.31 9.68 -0.50
N THR A 6 14.22 10.62 -0.31
CA THR A 6 15.16 11.05 -1.34
C THR A 6 16.58 10.89 -0.78
N ASN A 7 17.48 10.29 -1.55
CA ASN A 7 18.89 10.17 -1.17
C ASN A 7 19.55 11.56 -1.14
N ASN A 8 19.94 12.04 0.04
CA ASN A 8 20.86 13.18 0.17
C ASN A 8 22.20 12.72 0.77
N GLU A 9 23.26 12.84 -0.01
CA GLU A 9 24.64 12.73 0.47
C GLU A 9 25.05 14.03 1.20
N HIS A 10 25.41 13.88 2.48
CA HIS A 10 26.21 14.71 3.40
C HIS A 10 26.35 16.25 3.22
N LEU A 11 26.29 16.96 4.37
CA LEU A 11 27.33 17.89 4.84
C LEU A 11 27.13 18.18 6.36
N GLU A 12 28.10 17.80 7.18
CA GLU A 12 28.16 18.06 8.63
C GLU A 12 28.57 19.51 8.93
N THR A 13 27.97 20.13 9.96
CA THR A 13 28.69 21.05 10.88
C THR A 13 28.07 21.06 12.28
N HIS A 14 28.92 20.94 13.30
CA HIS A 14 28.61 20.94 14.74
C HIS A 14 28.14 22.31 15.29
N SER A 15 27.23 22.29 16.28
CA SER A 15 27.33 23.17 17.46
C SER A 15 26.51 22.62 18.65
N GLN A 16 27.16 22.59 19.81
CA GLN A 16 26.70 22.10 21.10
C GLN A 16 25.64 23.03 21.73
N HIS A 17 24.59 22.47 22.36
CA HIS A 17 24.25 22.72 23.79
C HIS A 17 22.88 22.13 24.24
N LYS A 18 22.94 21.42 25.39
CA LYS A 18 21.93 21.20 26.45
C LYS A 18 21.10 19.89 26.43
N ASN A 19 21.56 18.96 27.27
CA ASN A 19 20.91 17.75 27.75
C ASN A 19 19.77 18.07 28.74
N VAL A 20 18.56 17.56 28.47
CA VAL A 20 17.74 16.62 29.31
C VAL A 20 16.73 15.86 28.42
N GLU A 21 16.47 16.28 27.18
CA GLU A 21 15.55 15.59 26.24
C GLU A 21 16.16 14.34 25.54
N ASN A 22 17.48 14.16 25.63
CA ASN A 22 18.25 13.25 24.79
C ASN A 22 18.12 11.74 25.09
N GLU A 23 17.35 11.31 26.09
CA GLU A 23 17.12 9.87 26.32
C GLU A 23 15.93 9.30 25.53
N TRP A 24 15.06 10.15 24.98
CA TRP A 24 13.90 9.71 24.17
C TRP A 24 14.22 9.66 22.68
N ASP A 25 15.14 10.50 22.21
CA ASP A 25 15.52 10.62 20.79
C ASP A 25 16.64 9.65 20.36
N GLU A 26 17.43 9.11 21.29
CA GLU A 26 18.53 8.19 20.93
C GLU A 26 18.06 6.78 20.52
N LYS A 27 16.79 6.42 20.74
CA LYS A 27 16.29 5.04 20.52
C LYS A 27 15.47 4.87 19.24
N TYR A 28 14.94 5.95 18.68
CA TYR A 28 14.14 5.92 17.46
C TYR A 28 14.93 6.64 16.38
N GLY A 29 15.25 5.91 15.30
CA GLY A 29 16.05 6.43 14.21
C GLY A 29 15.50 7.76 13.71
N ASP A 30 16.41 8.70 13.52
CA ASP A 30 16.14 10.08 13.15
C ASP A 30 15.16 10.19 11.98
N GLU A 31 13.93 10.63 12.24
CA GLU A 31 12.93 10.97 11.22
C GLU A 31 13.39 12.18 10.36
N SER A 32 14.52 12.83 10.69
CA SER A 32 15.02 14.05 10.02
C SER A 32 15.47 13.88 8.57
N ASN A 33 15.53 12.65 8.03
CA ASN A 33 16.11 12.41 6.71
C ASN A 33 15.09 12.19 5.57
N TRP A 34 13.78 12.38 5.82
CA TRP A 34 12.75 12.24 4.79
C TRP A 34 12.34 13.60 4.22
N GLU A 35 12.48 13.78 2.90
CA GLU A 35 11.98 14.99 2.23
C GLU A 35 10.44 14.94 2.17
N VAL A 36 9.80 15.91 2.82
CA VAL A 36 8.35 16.08 2.69
C VAL A 36 8.05 16.56 1.27
N CYS A 37 7.42 15.71 0.47
CA CYS A 37 7.10 16.02 -0.90
C CYS A 37 5.61 16.33 -1.08
N SER A 38 5.31 17.19 -2.06
CA SER A 38 3.94 17.44 -2.45
C SER A 38 3.35 16.19 -3.13
N ALA A 39 2.03 16.03 -3.04
CA ALA A 39 1.30 14.97 -3.74
C ALA A 39 1.55 15.02 -5.25
N TYR A 40 1.75 16.21 -5.81
CA TYR A 40 2.02 16.43 -7.22
C TYR A 40 3.38 15.87 -7.68
N ASP A 41 4.34 15.75 -6.76
CA ASP A 41 5.68 15.26 -7.05
C ASP A 41 5.84 13.75 -6.82
N HIS A 42 4.81 13.07 -6.29
CA HIS A 42 4.86 11.67 -5.88
C HIS A 42 5.37 10.74 -7.00
N ASP A 43 4.81 10.81 -8.21
CA ASP A 43 5.23 9.96 -9.34
C ASP A 43 6.67 10.23 -9.83
N LYS A 44 7.27 11.36 -9.43
CA LYS A 44 8.62 11.75 -9.85
C LYS A 44 9.68 11.49 -8.78
N LYS A 45 9.33 11.66 -7.51
CA LYS A 45 10.27 11.65 -6.39
C LYS A 45 10.19 10.41 -5.51
N PHE A 46 9.10 9.64 -5.58
CA PHE A 46 8.91 8.49 -4.69
C PHE A 46 9.90 7.37 -5.00
N ASP A 47 10.68 6.94 -4.01
CA ASP A 47 11.54 5.76 -4.07
C ASP A 47 10.87 4.57 -3.33
N PRO A 48 10.42 3.54 -4.09
CA PRO A 48 9.83 2.34 -3.50
C PRO A 48 10.74 1.55 -2.56
N GLU A 49 12.03 1.46 -2.86
CA GLU A 49 12.96 0.64 -2.08
C GLU A 49 13.23 1.29 -0.73
N GLU A 50 13.45 2.61 -0.71
CA GLU A 50 13.63 3.35 0.54
C GLU A 50 12.34 3.37 1.37
N TYR A 51 11.18 3.57 0.74
CA TYR A 51 9.89 3.44 1.43
C TYR A 51 9.71 2.08 2.10
N LEU A 52 9.96 0.98 1.39
CA LEU A 52 9.84 -0.37 1.94
C LEU A 52 10.86 -0.63 3.07
N LYS A 53 12.10 -0.14 2.93
CA LYS A 53 13.13 -0.24 3.98
C LYS A 53 12.76 0.58 5.22
N GLY A 54 12.18 1.76 5.05
CA GLY A 54 11.83 2.66 6.16
C GLY A 54 10.64 2.18 6.97
N PHE A 55 9.59 1.65 6.31
CA PHE A 55 8.32 1.37 6.97
C PHE A 55 8.01 -0.12 7.15
N TYR A 56 8.65 -1.01 6.39
CA TYR A 56 8.27 -2.43 6.35
C TYR A 56 9.41 -3.40 6.61
N LYS A 57 10.66 -2.92 6.76
CA LYS A 57 11.83 -3.79 6.99
C LYS A 57 11.63 -4.74 8.16
N THR A 58 11.07 -4.23 9.27
CA THR A 58 10.48 -5.08 10.30
C THR A 58 9.04 -4.64 10.54
N ALA A 59 8.14 -5.60 10.84
CA ALA A 59 6.73 -5.30 11.13
C ALA A 59 6.51 -4.46 12.41
N SER A 60 7.58 -4.18 13.15
CA SER A 60 7.57 -3.51 14.44
C SER A 60 8.14 -2.09 14.44
N GLU A 61 8.80 -1.67 13.35
CA GLU A 61 9.53 -0.40 13.30
C GLU A 61 8.60 0.82 13.21
N ASP A 62 7.54 0.75 12.38
CA ASP A 62 6.59 1.84 12.23
C ASP A 62 5.26 1.57 12.95
N THR A 63 4.80 2.53 13.76
CA THR A 63 3.59 2.38 14.58
C THR A 63 2.33 2.33 13.72
N ALA A 64 2.24 3.16 12.68
CA ALA A 64 1.08 3.21 11.80
C ALA A 64 0.96 1.90 11.00
N MET A 65 2.07 1.38 10.46
CA MET A 65 2.10 0.10 9.76
C MET A 65 1.77 -1.06 10.69
N ARG A 66 2.23 -1.04 11.93
CA ARG A 66 1.86 -2.08 12.91
C ARG A 66 0.35 -2.08 13.17
N ILE A 67 -0.28 -0.91 13.26
CA ILE A 67 -1.74 -0.79 13.39
C ILE A 67 -2.42 -1.40 12.16
N VAL A 68 -2.00 -1.04 10.95
CA VAL A 68 -2.55 -1.61 9.71
C VAL A 68 -2.44 -3.13 9.69
N LEU A 69 -1.23 -3.66 9.88
CA LEU A 69 -0.95 -5.09 9.82
C LEU A 69 -1.65 -5.88 10.92
N PHE A 70 -1.94 -5.26 12.07
CA PHE A 70 -2.70 -5.88 13.15
C PHE A 70 -4.21 -5.94 12.86
N PHE A 71 -4.80 -4.82 12.42
CA PHE A 71 -6.26 -4.73 12.27
C PHE A 71 -6.79 -5.22 10.92
N LEU A 72 -6.00 -5.11 9.84
CA LEU A 72 -6.45 -5.48 8.50
C LEU A 72 -6.87 -6.96 8.40
N PRO A 73 -6.12 -7.95 8.93
CA PRO A 73 -6.58 -9.34 8.95
C PRO A 73 -7.89 -9.52 9.71
N GLY A 74 -8.10 -8.75 10.78
CA GLY A 74 -9.35 -8.72 11.54
C GLY A 74 -10.54 -8.20 10.72
N PHE A 75 -10.35 -7.12 9.94
CA PHE A 75 -11.40 -6.56 9.09
C PHE A 75 -11.91 -7.54 8.04
N VAL A 76 -11.02 -8.40 7.52
CA VAL A 76 -11.40 -9.42 6.54
C VAL A 76 -12.49 -10.38 7.05
N TYR A 77 -12.59 -10.61 8.37
CA TYR A 77 -13.65 -11.46 8.94
C TYR A 77 -15.04 -10.82 8.91
N TYR A 78 -15.14 -9.51 8.77
CA TYR A 78 -16.41 -8.79 8.65
C TYR A 78 -16.90 -8.67 7.20
N LEU A 79 -16.09 -9.13 6.24
CA LEU A 79 -16.42 -9.15 4.82
C LEU A 79 -17.05 -10.50 4.41
N PRO A 80 -17.67 -10.59 3.23
CA PRO A 80 -18.19 -11.84 2.71
C PRO A 80 -17.12 -12.94 2.68
N GLU A 81 -17.53 -14.18 2.98
CA GLU A 81 -16.61 -15.32 3.02
C GLU A 81 -15.86 -15.52 1.69
N LYS A 82 -16.54 -15.23 0.59
CA LYS A 82 -15.99 -15.27 -0.77
C LYS A 82 -16.13 -13.88 -1.40
N ILE A 83 -14.99 -13.25 -1.68
CA ILE A 83 -14.91 -11.94 -2.33
C ILE A 83 -14.61 -12.17 -3.83
N ARG A 84 -15.54 -11.77 -4.71
CA ARG A 84 -15.41 -11.95 -6.15
C ARG A 84 -14.28 -11.12 -6.74
N THR A 85 -14.23 -9.84 -6.38
CA THR A 85 -13.31 -8.86 -6.92
C THR A 85 -12.84 -7.93 -5.80
N LEU A 86 -11.52 -7.83 -5.66
CA LEU A 86 -10.84 -6.93 -4.73
C LEU A 86 -9.96 -5.98 -5.55
N LEU A 87 -10.11 -4.67 -5.34
CA LEU A 87 -9.16 -3.66 -5.81
C LEU A 87 -8.39 -3.08 -4.63
N ASP A 88 -7.07 -3.14 -4.70
CA ASP A 88 -6.15 -2.42 -3.84
C ASP A 88 -5.77 -1.10 -4.50
N LEU A 89 -6.42 -0.02 -4.06
CA LEU A 89 -6.32 1.32 -4.61
C LEU A 89 -5.19 2.10 -3.93
N GLY A 90 -4.16 2.44 -4.70
CA GLY A 90 -2.99 3.14 -4.17
C GLY A 90 -2.16 2.25 -3.25
N ALA A 91 -1.86 1.04 -3.72
CA ALA A 91 -1.10 0.03 -2.99
C ALA A 91 0.33 0.47 -2.66
N GLY A 92 0.85 1.50 -3.35
CA GLY A 92 2.26 1.81 -3.37
C GLY A 92 3.07 0.62 -3.88
N PRO A 93 4.26 0.36 -3.33
CA PRO A 93 5.04 -0.82 -3.68
C PRO A 93 4.72 -2.04 -2.79
N THR A 94 3.60 -2.02 -2.06
CA THR A 94 3.30 -2.98 -1.00
C THR A 94 2.37 -4.10 -1.45
N VAL A 95 2.45 -5.26 -0.80
CA VAL A 95 1.68 -6.47 -1.22
C VAL A 95 0.98 -7.18 -0.06
N TYR A 96 0.97 -6.57 1.13
CA TYR A 96 0.33 -7.16 2.31
C TYR A 96 -1.20 -7.25 2.15
N VAL A 97 -1.85 -6.35 1.41
CA VAL A 97 -3.29 -6.44 1.12
C VAL A 97 -3.61 -7.72 0.32
N PRO A 98 -2.99 -7.99 -0.86
CA PRO A 98 -3.15 -9.26 -1.55
C PRO A 98 -2.93 -10.49 -0.64
N ILE A 99 -1.92 -10.45 0.24
CA ILE A 99 -1.59 -11.53 1.16
C ILE A 99 -2.69 -11.74 2.21
N VAL A 100 -3.17 -10.68 2.84
CA VAL A 100 -4.24 -10.75 3.85
C VAL A 100 -5.54 -11.27 3.24
N PHE A 101 -5.86 -10.86 2.01
CA PHE A 101 -7.09 -11.30 1.33
C PHE A 101 -6.96 -12.63 0.59
N ARG A 102 -5.78 -13.27 0.60
CA ARG A 102 -5.46 -14.47 -0.21
C ARG A 102 -6.43 -15.62 -0.02
N ASN A 103 -7.09 -15.75 1.14
CA ASN A 103 -8.02 -16.85 1.42
C ASN A 103 -9.49 -16.49 1.13
N ARG A 104 -9.81 -15.22 0.88
CA ARG A 104 -11.18 -14.74 0.65
C ARG A 104 -11.42 -14.27 -0.78
N ALA A 105 -10.47 -13.56 -1.36
CA ALA A 105 -10.58 -13.01 -2.71
C ALA A 105 -10.40 -14.08 -3.78
N LEU A 106 -11.14 -13.96 -4.88
CA LEU A 106 -10.98 -14.79 -6.07
C LEU A 106 -10.15 -14.10 -7.16
N ASN A 107 -10.34 -12.79 -7.29
CA ASN A 107 -9.68 -11.95 -8.27
C ASN A 107 -9.20 -10.69 -7.57
N ILE A 108 -7.88 -10.52 -7.53
CA ILE A 108 -7.21 -9.40 -6.89
C ILE A 108 -6.66 -8.50 -7.99
N TYR A 109 -6.86 -7.20 -7.82
CA TYR A 109 -6.32 -6.14 -8.64
C TYR A 109 -5.55 -5.23 -7.71
N THR A 110 -4.30 -4.92 -8.04
CA THR A 110 -3.53 -3.91 -7.30
C THR A 110 -3.28 -2.72 -8.22
N SER A 111 -3.07 -1.55 -7.65
CA SER A 111 -2.98 -0.34 -8.45
C SER A 111 -2.19 0.74 -7.76
N ASP A 112 -1.54 1.59 -8.55
CA ASP A 112 -0.91 2.79 -8.04
C ASP A 112 -0.82 3.88 -9.11
N TYR A 113 -0.71 5.14 -8.66
CA TYR A 113 -0.49 6.29 -9.54
C TYR A 113 0.96 6.36 -10.04
N ALA A 114 1.94 6.05 -9.19
CA ALA A 114 3.35 6.15 -9.55
C ALA A 114 3.82 4.94 -10.36
N GLU A 115 4.59 5.16 -11.43
CA GLU A 115 5.10 4.05 -12.24
C GLU A 115 6.08 3.16 -11.48
N ALA A 116 6.98 3.75 -10.68
CA ALA A 116 7.97 3.01 -9.90
C ALA A 116 7.31 2.00 -8.93
N ASN A 117 6.16 2.35 -8.37
CA ASN A 117 5.36 1.46 -7.52
C ASN A 117 4.78 0.28 -8.30
N ARG A 118 4.14 0.55 -9.44
CA ARG A 118 3.61 -0.52 -10.30
C ARG A 118 4.69 -1.47 -10.82
N GLN A 119 5.88 -0.95 -11.10
CA GLN A 119 7.05 -1.77 -11.45
C GLN A 119 7.47 -2.68 -10.28
N ASN A 120 7.47 -2.19 -9.04
CA ASN A 120 7.76 -3.01 -7.86
C ASN A 120 6.72 -4.12 -7.63
N LEU A 121 5.44 -3.81 -7.77
CA LEU A 121 4.35 -4.80 -7.72
C LEU A 121 4.53 -5.88 -8.80
N GLN A 122 4.95 -5.48 -10.00
CA GLN A 122 5.22 -6.41 -11.10
C GLN A 122 6.44 -7.29 -10.80
N LEU A 123 7.51 -6.74 -10.24
CA LEU A 123 8.66 -7.51 -9.79
C LEU A 123 8.25 -8.54 -8.72
N TRP A 124 7.39 -8.16 -7.77
CA TRP A 124 6.87 -9.11 -6.79
C TRP A 124 6.03 -10.23 -7.41
N TYR A 125 5.15 -9.90 -8.35
CA TYR A 125 4.36 -10.90 -9.08
C TYR A 125 5.27 -11.89 -9.84
N CYS A 126 6.31 -11.38 -10.48
CA CYS A 126 7.31 -12.19 -11.21
C CYS A 126 8.32 -12.91 -10.29
N ASN A 127 8.19 -12.80 -8.96
CA ASN A 127 9.14 -13.32 -7.98
C ASN A 127 10.58 -12.81 -8.18
N LYS A 128 10.71 -11.52 -8.55
CA LYS A 128 11.95 -10.79 -8.80
C LYS A 128 12.12 -9.56 -7.89
N ASN A 129 11.23 -9.38 -6.91
CA ASN A 129 11.34 -8.30 -5.93
C ASN A 129 12.57 -8.48 -5.03
N ARG A 130 13.21 -7.36 -4.68
CA ARG A 130 14.36 -7.36 -3.76
C ARG A 130 13.93 -7.40 -2.30
N PHE A 131 12.89 -6.65 -1.95
CA PHE A 131 12.35 -6.59 -0.60
C PHE A 131 11.72 -7.94 -0.21
N ARG A 132 12.09 -8.47 0.95
CA ARG A 132 11.59 -9.77 1.43
C ARG A 132 10.37 -9.58 2.34
N TRP A 133 9.21 -10.04 1.90
CA TRP A 133 7.96 -9.98 2.67
C TRP A 133 7.85 -11.05 3.79
N LEU A 134 8.96 -11.67 4.19
CA LEU A 134 8.99 -12.81 5.11
C LEU A 134 8.40 -12.45 6.48
N GLU A 135 8.92 -11.39 7.11
CA GLU A 135 8.49 -10.98 8.45
C GLU A 135 7.04 -10.51 8.46
N ILE A 136 6.63 -9.78 7.41
CA ILE A 136 5.25 -9.33 7.24
C ILE A 136 4.30 -10.53 7.12
N CYS A 137 4.66 -11.55 6.33
CA CYS A 137 3.87 -12.78 6.23
C CYS A 137 3.78 -13.52 7.56
N GLN A 138 4.90 -13.66 8.29
CA GLN A 138 4.91 -14.29 9.61
C GLN A 138 4.01 -13.54 10.60
N TRP A 139 4.04 -12.21 10.57
CA TRP A 139 3.18 -11.37 11.37
C TRP A 139 1.69 -11.61 11.05
N ILE A 140 1.32 -11.55 9.76
CA ILE A 140 -0.05 -11.82 9.30
C ILE A 140 -0.50 -13.23 9.73
N ALA A 141 0.33 -14.25 9.50
CA ALA A 141 0.03 -15.62 9.88
C ALA A 141 -0.21 -15.78 11.39
N SER A 142 0.54 -15.04 12.22
CA SER A 142 0.36 -15.07 13.67
C SER A 142 -1.02 -14.54 14.10
N ILE A 143 -1.52 -13.47 13.46
CA ILE A 143 -2.83 -12.88 13.73
C ILE A 143 -3.95 -13.79 13.23
N GLU A 144 -3.78 -14.37 12.05
CA GLU A 144 -4.74 -15.32 11.46
C GLU A 144 -4.73 -16.69 12.15
N PHE A 145 -3.82 -16.92 13.11
CA PHE A 145 -3.54 -18.22 13.70
C PHE A 145 -3.30 -19.31 12.65
N SER A 146 -2.59 -18.94 11.57
CA SER A 146 -2.28 -19.80 10.42
C SER A 146 -0.90 -20.43 10.57
N SER A 147 -0.77 -21.69 10.17
CA SER A 147 0.52 -22.39 10.03
C SER A 147 1.09 -22.33 8.60
N GLN A 148 0.48 -21.54 7.70
CA GLN A 148 0.92 -21.43 6.31
C GLN A 148 2.30 -20.79 6.22
N LEU A 149 3.17 -21.34 5.36
CA LEU A 149 4.49 -20.77 5.16
C LEU A 149 4.41 -19.45 4.37
N PRO A 150 5.30 -18.47 4.66
CA PRO A 150 5.34 -17.18 3.97
C PRO A 150 5.37 -17.24 2.44
N ASP A 151 6.09 -18.22 1.87
CA ASP A 151 6.14 -18.39 0.41
C ASP A 151 4.80 -18.89 -0.14
N ASP A 152 4.12 -19.81 0.57
CA ASP A 152 2.80 -20.29 0.19
C ASP A 152 1.75 -19.17 0.28
N MET A 153 1.85 -18.30 1.28
CA MET A 153 0.95 -17.15 1.44
C MET A 153 1.08 -16.20 0.24
N GLN A 154 2.30 -15.88 -0.16
CA GLN A 154 2.59 -15.03 -1.30
C GLN A 154 2.16 -15.71 -2.62
N ASN A 155 2.44 -17.00 -2.79
CA ASN A 155 2.05 -17.74 -3.99
C ASN A 155 0.53 -17.78 -4.14
N ALA A 156 -0.22 -18.08 -3.08
CA ALA A 156 -1.68 -18.05 -3.09
C ALA A 156 -2.24 -16.67 -3.47
N ALA A 157 -1.60 -15.58 -3.01
CA ALA A 157 -1.96 -14.22 -3.41
C ALA A 157 -1.65 -13.96 -4.90
N ARG A 158 -0.45 -14.35 -5.38
CA ARG A 158 -0.04 -14.18 -6.78
C ARG A 158 -0.95 -14.92 -7.75
N GLU A 159 -1.36 -16.15 -7.43
CA GLU A 159 -2.30 -16.94 -8.23
C GLU A 159 -3.64 -16.24 -8.46
N LYS A 160 -4.04 -15.38 -7.53
CA LYS A 160 -5.30 -14.63 -7.55
C LYS A 160 -5.17 -13.23 -8.13
N LEU A 161 -3.95 -12.75 -8.32
CA LEU A 161 -3.70 -11.47 -8.98
C LEU A 161 -4.12 -11.56 -10.46
N ARG A 162 -4.86 -10.55 -10.92
CA ARG A 162 -5.40 -10.43 -12.28
C ARG A 162 -4.77 -9.29 -13.07
N ALA A 163 -4.54 -8.16 -12.42
CA ALA A 163 -3.82 -7.07 -13.06
C ALA A 163 -3.19 -6.13 -12.04
N ILE A 164 -2.17 -5.43 -12.51
CA ILE A 164 -1.62 -4.22 -11.89
C ILE A 164 -2.12 -3.05 -12.73
N LEU A 165 -2.86 -2.13 -12.13
CA LEU A 165 -3.56 -1.05 -12.82
C LEU A 165 -2.85 0.29 -12.62
N LYS A 166 -2.87 1.13 -13.67
CA LYS A 166 -2.58 2.56 -13.55
C LYS A 166 -3.88 3.26 -13.14
N VAL A 167 -3.83 3.99 -12.02
CA VAL A 167 -4.97 4.72 -11.47
C VAL A 167 -4.66 6.19 -11.30
N ASN A 168 -5.67 7.04 -11.30
CA ASN A 168 -5.59 8.43 -10.87
C ASN A 168 -6.90 8.82 -10.18
N VAL A 169 -6.86 8.97 -8.85
CA VAL A 169 -8.05 9.24 -8.03
C VAL A 169 -8.68 10.62 -8.30
N HIS A 170 -7.94 11.54 -8.93
CA HIS A 170 -8.45 12.86 -9.33
C HIS A 170 -9.27 12.83 -10.62
N GLN A 171 -9.24 11.72 -11.35
CA GLN A 171 -9.98 11.56 -12.59
C GLN A 171 -11.31 10.83 -12.34
N GLN A 172 -12.37 11.24 -13.03
CA GLN A 172 -13.69 10.62 -12.90
C GLN A 172 -13.65 9.12 -13.24
N ASN A 173 -13.00 8.76 -14.36
CA ASN A 173 -12.62 7.38 -14.58
C ASN A 173 -11.31 7.14 -13.84
N VAL A 174 -11.29 6.53 -12.65
CA VAL A 174 -10.06 6.37 -11.86
C VAL A 174 -9.07 5.43 -12.55
N ILE A 175 -9.53 4.32 -13.14
CA ILE A 175 -8.68 3.33 -13.81
C ILE A 175 -8.28 3.87 -15.18
N GLN A 176 -7.02 4.28 -15.30
CA GLN A 176 -6.45 4.86 -16.53
C GLN A 176 -5.96 3.80 -17.51
N GLY A 177 -5.64 2.60 -17.04
CA GLY A 177 -5.16 1.52 -17.89
C GLY A 177 -4.57 0.34 -17.11
N VAL A 178 -4.13 -0.68 -17.86
CA VAL A 178 -3.47 -1.87 -17.32
C VAL A 178 -1.96 -1.73 -17.49
N HIS A 179 -1.22 -1.75 -16.38
CA HIS A 179 0.24 -1.75 -16.39
C HIS A 179 0.80 -3.15 -16.65
N CYS A 180 0.24 -4.16 -15.96
CA CYS A 180 0.61 -5.56 -16.13
C CYS A 180 -0.62 -6.45 -16.07
N CYS A 181 -0.73 -7.37 -17.03
CA CYS A 181 -1.74 -8.44 -17.02
C CYS A 181 -1.18 -9.65 -16.27
N CYS A 182 -1.82 -10.06 -15.17
CA CYS A 182 -1.37 -11.16 -14.30
C CYS A 182 -2.36 -12.31 -14.40
N ASN A 183 -1.93 -13.52 -14.75
CA ASN A 183 -2.82 -14.69 -14.86
C ASN A 183 -4.13 -14.41 -15.63
N CYS A 184 -4.04 -13.61 -16.70
CA CYS A 184 -5.20 -13.15 -17.45
C CYS A 184 -5.77 -14.28 -18.31
N ASN A 185 -7.08 -14.50 -18.16
CA ASN A 185 -7.88 -15.23 -19.13
C ASN A 185 -8.49 -14.20 -20.10
N PRO A 186 -8.61 -14.45 -21.42
CA PRO A 186 -9.38 -13.60 -22.34
C PRO A 186 -10.77 -13.17 -21.84
N ASP A 187 -11.40 -13.93 -20.94
CA ASP A 187 -12.70 -13.58 -20.33
C ASP A 187 -12.60 -12.64 -19.10
N ASN A 188 -11.40 -12.39 -18.59
CA ASN A 188 -11.16 -11.59 -17.38
C ASN A 188 -10.86 -10.12 -17.73
N GLU A 189 -11.84 -9.42 -18.28
CA GLU A 189 -11.78 -7.96 -18.40
C GLU A 189 -11.68 -7.32 -17.01
N VAL A 190 -10.97 -6.17 -16.93
CA VAL A 190 -10.89 -5.41 -15.68
C VAL A 190 -12.28 -4.89 -15.33
N PRO A 191 -12.82 -5.22 -14.13
CA PRO A 191 -14.13 -4.74 -13.71
C PRO A 191 -14.16 -3.22 -13.62
N ARG A 192 -15.30 -2.61 -13.97
CA ARG A 192 -15.53 -1.18 -13.71
C ARG A 192 -15.75 -0.90 -12.22
N GLN A 193 -16.31 -1.87 -11.51
CA GLN A 193 -16.59 -1.81 -10.09
C GLN A 193 -16.17 -3.11 -9.40
N PHE A 194 -15.82 -3.01 -8.12
CA PHE A 194 -15.28 -4.10 -7.32
C PHE A 194 -16.17 -4.33 -6.11
N GLN A 195 -16.29 -5.59 -5.70
CA GLN A 195 -17.04 -5.93 -4.49
C GLN A 195 -16.37 -5.34 -3.24
N VAL A 196 -15.03 -5.32 -3.23
CA VAL A 196 -14.24 -4.69 -2.17
C VAL A 196 -13.20 -3.77 -2.80
N VAL A 197 -13.10 -2.54 -2.31
CA VAL A 197 -12.00 -1.62 -2.59
C VAL A 197 -11.26 -1.36 -1.29
N THR A 198 -9.95 -1.60 -1.26
CA THR A 198 -9.06 -1.19 -0.18
C THR A 198 -8.34 0.10 -0.55
N THR A 199 -8.13 0.97 0.43
CA THR A 199 -7.28 2.17 0.28
C THR A 199 -6.56 2.42 1.60
N ILE A 200 -5.24 2.35 1.61
CA ILE A 200 -4.44 2.45 2.83
C ILE A 200 -3.39 3.53 2.62
N PHE A 201 -3.47 4.61 3.39
CA PHE A 201 -2.55 5.75 3.27
C PHE A 201 -2.39 6.27 1.83
N CYS A 202 -3.51 6.40 1.11
CA CYS A 202 -3.52 6.82 -0.30
C CYS A 202 -4.20 8.17 -0.50
N LEU A 203 -5.49 8.29 -0.17
CA LEU A 203 -6.31 9.44 -0.59
C LEU A 203 -5.82 10.76 0.02
N GLU A 204 -5.46 10.73 1.29
CA GLU A 204 -4.95 11.87 2.05
C GLU A 204 -3.56 12.33 1.58
N TYR A 205 -2.76 11.39 1.07
CA TYR A 205 -1.42 11.65 0.56
C TYR A 205 -1.41 12.02 -0.93
N ALA A 206 -2.48 11.69 -1.64
CA ALA A 206 -2.68 12.02 -3.05
C ALA A 206 -3.23 13.45 -3.27
N CYS A 207 -3.64 14.15 -2.22
CA CYS A 207 -4.34 15.44 -2.31
C CYS A 207 -3.61 16.53 -1.52
N GLU A 208 -3.66 17.78 -1.99
CA GLU A 208 -3.14 18.96 -1.30
C GLU A 208 -4.26 19.91 -0.82
N THR A 209 -5.49 19.71 -1.28
CA THR A 209 -6.65 20.51 -0.84
C THR A 209 -7.82 19.64 -0.41
N LEU A 210 -8.65 20.16 0.51
CA LEU A 210 -9.86 19.45 0.97
C LEU A 210 -10.80 19.13 -0.21
N ASN A 211 -10.88 20.02 -1.19
CA ASN A 211 -11.69 19.81 -2.38
C ASN A 211 -11.15 18.66 -3.25
N GLU A 212 -9.84 18.57 -3.43
CA GLU A 212 -9.20 17.41 -4.07
C GLU A 212 -9.50 16.12 -3.31
N TYR A 213 -9.34 16.13 -1.99
CA TYR A 213 -9.62 14.96 -1.15
C TYR A 213 -11.07 14.50 -1.27
N GLN A 214 -12.03 15.44 -1.18
CA GLN A 214 -13.45 15.15 -1.38
C GLN A 214 -13.74 14.55 -2.76
N ASN A 215 -13.12 15.08 -3.81
CA ASN A 215 -13.26 14.55 -5.17
C ASN A 215 -12.62 13.16 -5.30
N ALA A 216 -11.45 12.93 -4.72
CA ALA A 216 -10.77 11.64 -4.72
C ALA A 216 -11.59 10.57 -4.00
N VAL A 217 -12.19 10.91 -2.84
CA VAL A 217 -13.12 10.01 -2.12
C VAL A 217 -14.34 9.71 -2.98
N LYS A 218 -14.96 10.73 -3.59
CA LYS A 218 -16.12 10.53 -4.48
C LYS A 218 -15.79 9.57 -5.62
N ASN A 219 -14.70 9.82 -6.35
CA ASN A 219 -14.29 8.98 -7.48
C ASN A 219 -13.93 7.55 -7.04
N THR A 220 -13.35 7.40 -5.84
CA THR A 220 -13.04 6.08 -5.24
C THR A 220 -14.31 5.29 -4.96
N VAL A 221 -15.35 5.93 -4.42
CA VAL A 221 -16.64 5.27 -4.14
C VAL A 221 -17.32 4.80 -5.42
N GLU A 222 -17.12 5.48 -6.55
CA GLU A 222 -17.66 5.04 -7.86
C GLU A 222 -17.08 3.69 -8.33
N LEU A 223 -15.92 3.28 -7.81
CA LEU A 223 -15.31 1.96 -8.08
C LEU A 223 -15.95 0.83 -7.27
N ILE A 224 -16.86 1.11 -6.35
CA ILE A 224 -17.48 0.11 -5.47
C ILE A 224 -18.81 -0.32 -6.07
N GLU A 225 -19.02 -1.63 -6.19
CA GLU A 225 -20.31 -2.17 -6.61
C GLU A 225 -21.43 -1.77 -5.62
N PRO A 226 -22.71 -1.73 -6.04
CA PRO A 226 -23.82 -1.62 -5.09
C PRO A 226 -23.76 -2.72 -4.02
N ASN A 227 -23.84 -2.33 -2.74
CA ASN A 227 -23.63 -3.21 -1.57
C ASN A 227 -22.19 -3.78 -1.43
N GLY A 228 -21.21 -3.18 -2.11
CA GLY A 228 -19.79 -3.45 -1.91
C GLY A 228 -19.23 -2.77 -0.67
N TYR A 229 -17.93 -2.95 -0.45
CA TYR A 229 -17.24 -2.54 0.77
C TYR A 229 -16.05 -1.64 0.45
N LEU A 230 -15.92 -0.57 1.23
CA LEU A 230 -14.68 0.20 1.34
C LEU A 230 -13.97 -0.23 2.62
N VAL A 231 -12.71 -0.60 2.52
CA VAL A 231 -11.84 -0.88 3.68
C VAL A 231 -10.65 0.06 3.59
N GLY A 232 -10.38 0.84 4.63
CA GLY A 232 -9.25 1.74 4.57
C GLY A 232 -8.72 2.17 5.92
N PHE A 233 -7.44 2.49 5.93
CA PHE A 233 -6.79 3.25 6.99
C PHE A 233 -6.44 4.60 6.38
N LEU A 234 -7.05 5.63 6.93
CA LEU A 234 -6.90 7.00 6.49
C LEU A 234 -6.27 7.77 7.65
N ASP A 235 -5.24 8.54 7.34
CA ASP A 235 -4.69 9.53 8.26
C ASP A 235 -5.53 10.82 8.22
N ASN A 236 -5.30 11.71 9.17
CA ASN A 236 -5.94 13.02 9.19
C ASN A 236 -5.52 13.82 7.96
N PHE A 237 -6.51 14.22 7.16
CA PHE A 237 -6.29 15.18 6.08
C PHE A 237 -5.86 16.53 6.70
N LYS A 238 -4.70 17.03 6.27
CA LYS A 238 -4.07 18.26 6.79
C LYS A 238 -4.77 19.52 6.30
#